data_AF-A0A6B2DDV7-F1
#
_entry.id   AF-A0A6B2DDV7-F1
#
_cell.length_a   1.000
_cell.length_b   1.000
_cell.length_c   1.000
_cell.angle_alpha   90.00
_cell.angle_beta   90.00
_cell.angle_gamma   90.00
#
_symmetry.space_group_name_H-M   'P 1'
#
loop_
_entity.id
_entity.type
_entity.pdbx_description
1 polymer ?
#
loop_
_entity_poly.entity_id
_entity_poly.type
_entity_poly.pdbx_seq_one_letter_code
_entity_poly.pdbx_strand_id
1 'polypeptide(L)'
;MSDETSIDLTDVLAVDATVTRSSGSAGFGVTPAGFLPKPFTRLLAEKIALAQQLIDPAIDLSSGSVVRKLLEVTALEDARTWAALAAEYDDSFVVTARGRALSDLGEELGITRPFLSATGSVALTLAKALPSGVPKLVLPRGSRLSTPGGHRVALAAAVQFTTGVSTAVVPVTSFDPGPVGNLDPAVTDAAGGHPQRIDRWEIADEKLAAMIAADVAAGFLATASSIGQGLVRVQHTQALTGGNAQFDDDRYRALLLAAPRSLWTADAIAATVALVPGVRQVVVRDGWGGLDLSQSIFGQFAFFERLFAADRDLSSPFFVTVLVAPTEAAVWDGAAGLRAAVQQAIRDVRPVGIFPDVVRAEQVFFTVQADVVTSGLPLPSGSVASRNLSPA
;
A
#
# COMPACT_ATOMS: atom_id res chain seq x y z
N MET A 1 8.06 -15.00 35.35
CA MET A 1 7.14 -14.10 34.64
C MET A 1 5.81 -14.81 34.64
N SER A 2 4.90 -14.39 35.53
CA SER A 2 3.53 -14.87 35.57
C SER A 2 2.83 -14.46 34.27
N ASP A 3 2.06 -15.38 33.72
CA ASP A 3 1.29 -15.21 32.49
C ASP A 3 0.10 -14.28 32.79
N GLU A 4 0.34 -12.96 32.82
CA GLU A 4 -0.65 -11.91 33.15
C GLU A 4 -1.82 -11.81 32.14
N THR A 5 -1.79 -12.62 31.08
CA THR A 5 -2.85 -12.72 30.06
C THR A 5 -3.85 -13.86 30.32
N SER A 6 -3.58 -14.74 31.30
CA SER A 6 -4.52 -15.79 31.69
C SER A 6 -5.50 -15.24 32.74
N ILE A 7 -6.68 -14.80 32.29
CA ILE A 7 -7.78 -14.49 33.20
C ILE A 7 -8.29 -15.83 33.75
N ASP A 8 -7.90 -16.18 34.97
CA ASP A 8 -8.45 -17.32 35.67
C ASP A 8 -9.96 -17.10 35.87
N LEU A 9 -10.78 -18.04 35.40
CA LEU A 9 -12.24 -17.98 35.52
C LEU A 9 -12.70 -17.94 36.99
N THR A 10 -11.83 -18.34 37.92
CA THR A 10 -12.09 -18.22 39.36
C THR A 10 -11.97 -16.77 39.86
N ASP A 11 -11.08 -15.94 39.30
CA ASP A 11 -10.96 -14.50 39.61
C ASP A 11 -12.13 -13.69 39.04
N VAL A 12 -12.75 -14.15 37.95
CA VAL A 12 -13.94 -13.54 37.36
C VAL A 12 -15.11 -13.50 38.36
N LEU A 13 -15.21 -14.52 39.23
CA LEU A 13 -16.27 -14.67 40.24
C LEU A 13 -15.92 -14.09 41.61
N ALA A 14 -14.64 -13.79 41.87
CA ALA A 14 -14.21 -13.10 43.08
C ALA A 14 -14.56 -11.60 42.97
N VAL A 15 -15.82 -11.26 43.27
CA VAL A 15 -16.25 -9.86 43.43
C VAL A 15 -16.04 -9.48 44.90
N ASP A 16 -14.86 -8.94 45.21
CA ASP A 16 -14.57 -8.41 46.55
C ASP A 16 -15.35 -7.11 46.83
N ALA A 17 -15.58 -6.78 48.10
CA ALA A 17 -16.28 -5.58 48.58
C ALA A 17 -15.58 -4.25 48.22
N THR A 18 -14.44 -4.34 47.53
CA THR A 18 -13.68 -3.24 46.93
C THR A 18 -14.21 -2.87 45.54
N VAL A 19 -14.81 -3.81 44.81
CA VAL A 19 -15.36 -3.62 43.46
C VAL A 19 -16.69 -2.87 43.50
N THR A 20 -17.47 -3.00 44.58
CA THR A 20 -18.72 -2.26 44.78
C THR A 20 -18.50 -0.77 45.11
N ARG A 21 -17.25 -0.35 45.40
CA ARG A 21 -16.89 1.03 45.75
C ARG A 21 -16.08 1.78 44.68
N SER A 22 -15.64 1.09 43.62
CA SER A 22 -14.87 1.69 42.53
C SER A 22 -15.47 1.30 41.18
N SER A 23 -15.84 2.28 40.36
CA SER A 23 -16.23 2.05 38.97
C SER A 23 -15.07 1.57 38.08
N GLY A 24 -13.82 1.84 38.50
CA GLY A 24 -12.61 1.27 37.91
C GLY A 24 -12.28 -0.06 38.60
N SER A 25 -12.56 -1.18 37.94
CA SER A 25 -12.02 -2.47 38.37
C SER A 25 -10.57 -2.58 37.92
N ALA A 26 -9.66 -2.91 38.83
CA ALA A 26 -8.29 -3.22 38.48
C ALA A 26 -8.25 -4.29 37.37
N GLY A 27 -7.47 -4.04 36.31
CA GLY A 27 -7.28 -4.98 35.20
C GLY A 27 -8.23 -4.82 34.01
N PHE A 28 -9.27 -3.99 34.07
CA PHE A 28 -10.17 -3.75 32.92
C PHE A 28 -10.20 -2.27 32.52
N GLY A 29 -10.60 -1.98 31.28
CA GLY A 29 -10.49 -0.65 30.67
C GLY A 29 -9.08 -0.40 30.14
N VAL A 30 -8.59 0.84 30.25
CA VAL A 30 -7.25 1.20 29.76
C VAL A 30 -6.19 0.62 30.70
N THR A 31 -5.44 -0.36 30.20
CA THR A 31 -4.32 -1.00 30.89
C THR A 31 -3.01 -0.75 30.14
N PRO A 32 -1.83 -1.05 30.73
CA PRO A 32 -0.56 -1.01 30.01
C PRO A 32 -0.51 -1.93 28.76
N ALA A 33 -1.34 -2.98 28.72
CA ALA A 33 -1.45 -3.90 27.59
C ALA A 33 -2.48 -3.46 26.53
N GLY A 34 -3.22 -2.36 26.75
CA GLY A 34 -4.31 -1.90 25.89
C GLY A 34 -5.65 -1.87 26.60
N PHE A 35 -6.74 -1.71 25.84
CA PHE A 35 -8.08 -1.71 26.40
C PHE A 35 -8.61 -3.13 26.59
N LEU A 36 -8.88 -3.53 27.83
CA LEU A 36 -9.48 -4.82 28.14
C LEU A 36 -10.96 -4.67 28.48
N PRO A 37 -11.90 -5.10 27.61
CA PRO A 37 -13.32 -5.02 27.91
C PRO A 37 -13.71 -5.99 29.04
N LYS A 38 -14.62 -5.55 29.90
CA LYS A 38 -15.16 -6.43 30.95
C LYS A 38 -16.01 -7.55 30.34
N PRO A 39 -15.77 -8.83 30.68
CA PRO A 39 -16.61 -9.91 30.19
C PRO A 39 -18.00 -9.87 30.85
N PHE A 40 -19.01 -10.37 30.13
CA PHE A 40 -20.40 -10.44 30.61
C PHE A 40 -20.54 -11.09 31.99
N THR A 41 -19.84 -12.21 32.21
CA THR A 41 -19.87 -12.96 33.47
C THR A 41 -19.41 -12.12 34.65
N ARG A 42 -18.39 -11.28 34.45
CA ARG A 42 -17.90 -10.35 35.47
C ARG A 42 -18.93 -9.27 35.77
N LEU A 43 -19.46 -8.62 34.74
CA LEU A 43 -20.46 -7.56 34.88
C LEU A 43 -21.72 -8.07 35.61
N LEU A 44 -22.15 -9.29 35.29
CA LEU A 44 -23.29 -9.92 35.94
C LEU A 44 -23.01 -10.23 37.41
N ALA A 45 -21.81 -10.73 37.73
CA ALA A 45 -21.40 -10.98 39.12
C ALA A 45 -21.35 -9.67 39.94
N GLU A 46 -20.81 -8.60 39.36
CA GLU A 46 -20.78 -7.26 39.98
C GLU A 46 -22.20 -6.75 40.27
N LYS A 47 -23.13 -6.90 39.30
CA LYS A 47 -24.53 -6.50 39.47
C LYS A 47 -25.29 -7.33 40.50
N ILE A 48 -25.04 -8.64 40.58
CA ILE A 48 -25.59 -9.51 41.65
C ILE A 48 -25.16 -9.00 43.02
N ALA A 49 -23.84 -8.83 43.21
CA ALA A 49 -23.29 -8.41 44.49
C ALA A 49 -23.83 -7.04 44.90
N LEU A 50 -23.95 -6.11 43.94
CA LEU A 50 -24.52 -4.80 44.18
C LEU A 50 -26.02 -4.87 44.53
N ALA A 51 -26.80 -5.72 43.85
CA ALA A 51 -28.22 -5.90 44.15
C ALA A 51 -28.45 -6.46 45.56
N GLN A 52 -27.64 -7.43 45.98
CA GLN A 52 -27.67 -7.98 47.35
C GLN A 52 -27.27 -6.93 48.40
N GLN A 53 -26.37 -6.01 48.06
CA GLN A 53 -25.92 -4.97 48.97
C GLN A 53 -26.89 -3.79 49.08
N LEU A 54 -27.53 -3.39 47.97
CA LEU A 54 -28.39 -2.20 47.92
C LEU A 54 -29.87 -2.47 48.19
N ILE A 55 -30.38 -3.64 47.79
CA ILE A 55 -31.82 -3.94 47.86
C ILE A 55 -32.12 -4.81 49.07
N ASP A 56 -31.66 -6.07 49.03
CA ASP A 56 -31.85 -7.04 50.11
C ASP A 56 -30.83 -8.19 49.94
N PRO A 57 -30.05 -8.55 50.97
CA PRO A 57 -29.17 -9.72 50.92
C PRO A 57 -29.89 -11.03 50.57
N ALA A 58 -31.19 -11.13 50.87
CA ALA A 58 -32.03 -12.31 50.61
C ALA A 58 -32.82 -12.24 49.29
N ILE A 59 -32.56 -11.25 48.42
CA ILE A 59 -33.26 -11.12 47.14
C ILE A 59 -33.10 -12.37 46.27
N ASP A 60 -34.21 -12.85 45.69
CA ASP A 60 -34.19 -14.00 44.80
C ASP A 60 -33.45 -13.65 43.49
N LEU A 61 -32.28 -14.24 43.31
CA LEU A 61 -31.44 -14.12 42.12
C LEU A 61 -31.26 -15.46 41.39
N SER A 62 -32.16 -16.42 41.65
CA SER A 62 -32.22 -17.67 40.90
C SER A 62 -32.50 -17.39 39.41
N SER A 63 -32.20 -18.36 38.54
CA SER A 63 -32.38 -18.20 37.09
C SER A 63 -33.83 -17.94 36.66
N GLY A 64 -34.82 -18.24 37.52
CA GLY A 64 -36.24 -17.98 37.29
C GLY A 64 -36.71 -16.59 37.77
N SER A 65 -35.90 -15.87 38.53
CA SER A 65 -36.26 -14.55 39.06
C SER A 65 -36.33 -13.50 37.97
N VAL A 66 -37.39 -12.67 37.99
CA VAL A 66 -37.54 -11.50 37.11
C VAL A 66 -36.40 -10.52 37.33
N VAL A 67 -35.97 -10.33 38.59
CA VAL A 67 -34.84 -9.45 38.92
C VAL A 67 -33.56 -9.98 38.30
N ARG A 68 -33.30 -11.29 38.40
CA ARG A 68 -32.13 -11.92 37.76
C ARG A 68 -32.11 -11.68 36.25
N LYS A 69 -33.25 -11.85 35.58
CA LYS A 69 -33.37 -11.61 34.13
C LYS A 69 -33.12 -10.15 33.75
N LEU A 70 -33.59 -9.20 34.54
CA LEU A 70 -33.30 -7.78 34.34
C LEU A 70 -31.79 -7.47 34.50
N LEU A 71 -31.14 -8.07 35.50
CA LEU A 71 -29.69 -7.93 35.69
C LEU A 71 -28.89 -8.56 34.53
N GLU A 72 -29.35 -9.69 33.98
CA GLU A 72 -28.74 -10.32 32.80
C GLU A 72 -28.85 -9.42 31.55
N VAL A 73 -30.02 -8.82 31.29
CA VAL A 73 -30.20 -7.90 30.16
C VAL A 73 -29.31 -6.67 30.30
N THR A 74 -29.29 -6.05 31.48
CA THR A 74 -28.44 -4.86 31.72
C THR A 74 -26.95 -5.19 31.66
N ALA A 75 -26.52 -6.36 32.17
CA ALA A 75 -25.13 -6.82 32.03
C ALA A 75 -24.74 -7.06 30.57
N LEU A 76 -25.68 -7.54 29.74
CA LEU A 76 -25.44 -7.73 28.32
C LEU A 76 -25.28 -6.39 27.58
N GLU A 77 -26.13 -5.41 27.86
CA GLU A 77 -26.00 -4.07 27.27
C GLU A 77 -24.72 -3.36 27.73
N ASP A 78 -24.34 -3.52 29.00
CA ASP A 78 -23.05 -3.01 29.49
C ASP A 78 -21.89 -3.71 28.78
N ALA A 79 -21.93 -5.04 28.61
CA ALA A 79 -20.88 -5.78 27.90
C ALA A 79 -20.72 -5.30 26.44
N ARG A 80 -21.83 -5.02 25.76
CA ARG A 80 -21.81 -4.40 24.41
C ARG A 80 -21.19 -3.01 24.45
N THR A 81 -21.52 -2.21 25.46
CA THR A 81 -20.94 -0.87 25.64
C THR A 81 -19.43 -0.95 25.86
N TRP A 82 -18.96 -1.88 26.69
CA TRP A 82 -17.52 -2.12 26.90
C TRP A 82 -16.82 -2.57 25.62
N ALA A 83 -17.46 -3.42 24.81
CA ALA A 83 -16.91 -3.83 23.51
C ALA A 83 -16.85 -2.65 22.52
N ALA A 84 -17.86 -1.79 22.51
CA ALA A 84 -17.86 -0.58 21.68
C ALA A 84 -16.77 0.42 22.10
N LEU A 85 -16.57 0.61 23.41
CA LEU A 85 -15.48 1.44 23.93
C LEU A 85 -14.10 0.87 23.59
N ALA A 86 -13.95 -0.46 23.57
CA ALA A 86 -12.71 -1.11 23.13
C ALA A 86 -12.42 -0.82 21.65
N ALA A 87 -13.43 -0.90 20.80
CA ALA A 87 -13.30 -0.57 19.38
C ALA A 87 -12.93 0.91 19.18
N GLU A 88 -13.57 1.84 19.90
CA GLU A 88 -13.25 3.27 19.84
C GLU A 88 -11.80 3.57 20.31
N TYR A 89 -11.36 2.88 21.37
CA TYR A 89 -9.98 2.97 21.84
C TYR A 89 -9.01 2.47 20.76
N ASP A 90 -9.27 1.32 20.15
CA ASP A 90 -8.43 0.76 19.09
C ASP A 90 -8.41 1.66 17.85
N ASP A 91 -9.52 2.32 17.52
CA ASP A 91 -9.64 3.25 16.40
C ASP A 91 -8.86 4.57 16.63
N SER A 92 -8.47 4.88 17.87
CA SER A 92 -7.70 6.08 18.21
C SER A 92 -6.20 5.98 17.94
N PHE A 93 -5.66 4.79 17.63
CA PHE A 93 -4.22 4.60 17.41
C PHE A 93 -3.93 4.01 16.03
N VAL A 94 -2.94 4.58 15.32
CA VAL A 94 -2.51 4.12 13.98
C VAL A 94 -2.17 2.62 13.94
N VAL A 95 -1.61 2.07 15.04
CA VAL A 95 -1.19 0.67 15.13
C VAL A 95 -2.38 -0.28 15.10
N THR A 96 -3.52 0.10 15.68
CA THR A 96 -4.70 -0.75 15.89
C THR A 96 -5.87 -0.38 14.99
N ALA A 97 -5.99 0.89 14.60
CA ALA A 97 -7.09 1.42 13.80
C ALA A 97 -7.20 0.73 12.44
N ARG A 98 -8.44 0.63 11.94
CA ARG A 98 -8.79 -0.01 10.67
C ARG A 98 -9.79 0.81 9.87
N GLY A 99 -9.86 0.55 8.56
CA GLY A 99 -10.84 1.17 7.67
C GLY A 99 -10.86 2.70 7.76
N ARG A 100 -12.03 3.27 8.08
CA ARG A 100 -12.22 4.73 8.11
C ARG A 100 -11.40 5.41 9.21
N ALA A 101 -11.36 4.85 10.42
CA ALA A 101 -10.61 5.44 11.53
C ALA A 101 -9.12 5.63 11.17
N LEU A 102 -8.52 4.63 10.53
CA LEU A 102 -7.14 4.74 10.04
C LEU A 102 -6.98 5.81 8.96
N SER A 103 -7.97 5.96 8.07
CA SER A 103 -7.97 7.02 7.06
C SER A 103 -8.03 8.40 7.68
N ASP A 104 -8.93 8.60 8.65
CA ASP A 104 -9.12 9.88 9.34
C ASP A 104 -7.85 10.25 10.14
N LEU A 105 -7.24 9.29 10.85
CA LEU A 105 -5.94 9.49 11.51
C LEU A 105 -4.82 9.89 10.54
N GLY A 106 -4.78 9.30 9.34
CA GLY A 106 -3.77 9.70 8.36
C GLY A 106 -4.06 11.07 7.74
N GLU A 107 -5.33 11.46 7.61
CA GLU A 107 -5.72 12.82 7.20
C GLU A 107 -5.27 13.86 8.23
N GLU A 108 -5.39 13.57 9.53
CA GLU A 108 -4.85 14.42 10.60
C GLU A 108 -3.32 14.59 10.50
N LEU A 109 -2.60 13.55 10.07
CA LEU A 109 -1.16 13.59 9.79
C LEU A 109 -0.82 14.26 8.45
N GLY A 110 -1.82 14.67 7.66
CA GLY A 110 -1.65 15.26 6.33
C GLY A 110 -1.27 14.27 5.23
N ILE A 111 -1.38 12.95 5.50
CA ILE A 111 -1.06 11.88 4.55
C ILE A 111 -2.36 11.14 4.25
N THR A 112 -3.13 11.64 3.28
CA THR A 112 -4.36 10.98 2.84
C THR A 112 -4.07 9.60 2.23
N ARG A 113 -4.98 8.64 2.45
CA ARG A 113 -4.86 7.28 1.92
C ARG A 113 -4.74 7.26 0.39
N PRO A 114 -3.60 6.79 -0.16
CA PRO A 114 -3.39 6.80 -1.61
C PRO A 114 -4.33 5.84 -2.35
N PHE A 115 -4.69 6.22 -3.58
CA PHE A 115 -5.43 5.37 -4.48
C PHE A 115 -4.54 4.36 -5.21
N LEU A 116 -5.13 3.25 -5.64
CA LEU A 116 -4.51 2.25 -6.50
C LEU A 116 -4.60 2.66 -7.97
N SER A 117 -3.74 2.05 -8.78
CA SER A 117 -3.80 2.16 -10.24
C SER A 117 -4.90 1.27 -10.80
N ALA A 118 -5.67 1.80 -11.76
CA ALA A 118 -6.66 1.00 -12.47
C ALA A 118 -6.01 -0.08 -13.34
N THR A 119 -6.69 -1.21 -13.49
CA THR A 119 -6.26 -2.35 -14.30
C THR A 119 -7.37 -2.76 -15.26
N GLY A 120 -6.99 -3.44 -16.34
CA GLY A 120 -7.93 -3.96 -17.32
C GLY A 120 -7.20 -4.69 -18.42
N SER A 121 -7.81 -4.80 -19.60
CA SER A 121 -7.21 -5.48 -20.75
C SER A 121 -7.43 -4.72 -22.05
N VAL A 122 -6.47 -4.86 -22.96
CA VAL A 122 -6.57 -4.38 -24.35
C VAL A 122 -6.26 -5.51 -25.31
N ALA A 123 -6.89 -5.50 -26.47
CA ALA A 123 -6.52 -6.39 -27.56
C ALA A 123 -5.48 -5.71 -28.45
N LEU A 124 -4.36 -6.38 -28.68
CA LEU A 124 -3.32 -5.94 -29.60
C LEU A 124 -3.39 -6.79 -30.87
N THR A 125 -3.49 -6.16 -32.03
CA THR A 125 -3.64 -6.84 -33.32
C THR A 125 -2.62 -6.32 -34.34
N LEU A 126 -2.00 -7.24 -35.08
CA LEU A 126 -1.14 -6.88 -36.20
C LEU A 126 -1.97 -6.43 -37.41
N ALA A 127 -1.72 -5.23 -37.91
CA ALA A 127 -2.34 -4.69 -39.10
C ALA A 127 -1.88 -5.37 -40.40
N LYS A 128 -0.67 -5.95 -40.39
CA LYS A 128 -0.06 -6.72 -41.49
C LYS A 128 0.73 -7.88 -40.90
N ALA A 129 1.04 -8.88 -41.74
CA ALA A 129 2.00 -9.91 -41.36
C ALA A 129 3.36 -9.29 -40.99
N LEU A 130 4.11 -9.96 -40.11
CA LEU A 130 5.45 -9.51 -39.73
C LEU A 130 6.36 -9.41 -40.98
N PRO A 131 7.20 -8.36 -41.08
CA PRO A 131 8.13 -8.19 -42.19
C PRO A 131 9.08 -9.39 -42.35
N SER A 132 9.53 -9.64 -43.59
CA SER A 132 10.57 -10.63 -43.87
C SER A 132 11.86 -10.25 -43.12
N GLY A 133 12.34 -11.12 -42.24
CA GLY A 133 13.51 -10.88 -41.38
C GLY A 133 13.18 -10.65 -39.91
N VAL A 134 11.90 -10.46 -39.54
CA VAL A 134 11.44 -10.37 -38.14
C VAL A 134 10.52 -11.56 -37.84
N PRO A 135 11.06 -12.74 -37.48
CA PRO A 135 10.24 -13.94 -37.24
C PRO A 135 9.37 -13.84 -35.98
N LYS A 136 9.75 -12.95 -35.06
CA LYS A 136 9.12 -12.75 -33.74
C LYS A 136 9.24 -11.29 -33.35
N LEU A 137 8.13 -10.67 -32.94
CA LEU A 137 8.11 -9.35 -32.33
C LEU A 137 7.70 -9.49 -30.87
N VAL A 138 8.52 -9.01 -29.95
CA VAL A 138 8.23 -9.03 -28.50
C VAL A 138 8.01 -7.62 -28.02
N LEU A 139 6.87 -7.39 -27.37
CA LEU A 139 6.60 -6.18 -26.61
C LEU A 139 6.85 -6.52 -25.13
N PRO A 140 7.88 -5.94 -24.50
CA PRO A 140 8.19 -6.26 -23.11
C PRO A 140 7.12 -5.71 -22.15
N ARG A 141 7.06 -6.28 -20.95
CA ARG A 141 6.26 -5.75 -19.86
C ARG A 141 6.66 -4.30 -19.54
N GLY A 142 5.66 -3.49 -19.21
CA GLY A 142 5.82 -2.07 -18.94
C GLY A 142 5.94 -1.18 -20.18
N SER A 143 5.78 -1.73 -21.40
CA SER A 143 5.70 -0.91 -22.62
C SER A 143 4.54 0.07 -22.52
N ARG A 144 4.78 1.34 -22.88
CA ARG A 144 3.82 2.43 -22.69
C ARG A 144 2.84 2.64 -23.84
N LEU A 145 1.59 2.73 -23.45
CA LEU A 145 0.45 3.13 -24.24
C LEU A 145 0.00 4.53 -23.79
N SER A 146 -0.60 5.28 -24.70
CA SER A 146 -1.22 6.56 -24.35
C SER A 146 -2.63 6.68 -24.93
N THR A 147 -3.38 7.67 -24.46
CA THR A 147 -4.68 8.05 -25.00
C THR A 147 -4.61 9.43 -25.66
N PRO A 148 -5.58 9.80 -26.52
CA PRO A 148 -5.67 11.17 -27.06
C PRO A 148 -5.78 12.24 -25.98
N GLY A 149 -6.41 11.93 -24.84
CA GLY A 149 -6.53 12.80 -23.68
C GLY A 149 -5.28 12.91 -22.81
N GLY A 150 -4.16 12.28 -23.21
CA GLY A 150 -2.88 12.37 -22.49
C GLY A 150 -2.74 11.41 -21.31
N HIS A 151 -3.66 10.47 -21.12
CA HIS A 151 -3.52 9.45 -20.09
C HIS A 151 -2.46 8.42 -20.49
N ARG A 152 -1.74 7.90 -19.50
CA ARG A 152 -0.63 6.96 -19.69
C ARG A 152 -0.99 5.61 -19.10
N VAL A 153 -0.75 4.56 -19.89
CA VAL A 153 -1.05 3.18 -19.53
C VAL A 153 0.16 2.31 -19.87
N ALA A 154 0.36 1.19 -19.19
CA ALA A 154 1.44 0.27 -19.51
C ALA A 154 0.97 -1.18 -19.56
N LEU A 155 1.68 -1.98 -20.35
CA LEU A 155 1.46 -3.42 -20.41
C LEU A 155 1.84 -4.07 -19.07
N ALA A 156 0.90 -4.81 -18.46
CA ALA A 156 1.15 -5.55 -17.23
C ALA A 156 1.82 -6.91 -17.48
N ALA A 157 1.84 -7.39 -18.73
CA ALA A 157 2.53 -8.60 -19.16
C ALA A 157 3.26 -8.37 -20.50
N ALA A 158 4.30 -9.16 -20.77
CA ALA A 158 4.96 -9.16 -22.07
C ALA A 158 4.11 -9.88 -23.12
N VAL A 159 4.23 -9.46 -24.39
CA VAL A 159 3.43 -9.96 -25.51
C VAL A 159 4.36 -10.39 -26.61
N GLN A 160 4.07 -11.51 -27.25
CA GLN A 160 4.85 -12.03 -28.35
C GLN A 160 3.96 -12.27 -29.57
N PHE A 161 4.32 -11.63 -30.67
CA PHE A 161 3.73 -11.87 -31.98
C PHE A 161 4.64 -12.78 -32.80
N THR A 162 4.02 -13.72 -33.51
CA THR A 162 4.67 -14.65 -34.44
C THR A 162 3.79 -14.80 -35.68
N THR A 163 4.24 -15.54 -36.69
CA THR A 163 3.43 -15.80 -37.90
C THR A 163 2.09 -16.49 -37.62
N GLY A 164 1.97 -17.22 -36.50
CA GLY A 164 0.73 -17.87 -36.07
C GLY A 164 -0.09 -17.10 -35.04
N VAL A 165 0.45 -16.02 -34.46
CA VAL A 165 -0.21 -15.22 -33.42
C VAL A 165 -0.22 -13.76 -33.86
N SER A 166 -1.34 -13.32 -34.43
CA SER A 166 -1.55 -11.95 -34.93
C SER A 166 -2.39 -11.09 -33.99
N THR A 167 -3.10 -11.69 -33.04
CA THR A 167 -3.91 -10.99 -32.04
C THR A 167 -3.62 -11.56 -30.65
N ALA A 168 -3.49 -10.69 -29.66
CA ALA A 168 -3.30 -11.07 -28.27
C ALA A 168 -4.09 -10.13 -27.35
N VAL A 169 -4.79 -10.68 -26.35
CA VAL A 169 -5.41 -9.90 -25.27
C VAL A 169 -4.42 -9.80 -24.13
N VAL A 170 -4.18 -8.58 -23.65
CA VAL A 170 -3.06 -8.29 -22.76
C VAL A 170 -3.54 -7.45 -21.59
N PRO A 171 -3.19 -7.80 -20.35
CA PRO A 171 -3.52 -6.98 -19.20
C PRO A 171 -2.73 -5.67 -19.22
N VAL A 172 -3.37 -4.59 -18.81
CA VAL A 172 -2.78 -3.25 -18.73
C VAL A 172 -3.03 -2.61 -17.38
N THR A 173 -2.18 -1.65 -17.02
CA THR A 173 -2.28 -0.89 -15.77
C THR A 173 -2.11 0.60 -16.06
N SER A 174 -3.02 1.42 -15.54
CA SER A 174 -2.91 2.88 -15.59
C SER A 174 -1.67 3.34 -14.83
N PHE A 175 -0.95 4.31 -15.40
CA PHE A 175 0.19 4.91 -14.71
C PHE A 175 -0.27 5.83 -13.58
N ASP A 176 -1.28 6.65 -13.84
CA ASP A 176 -1.81 7.60 -12.87
C ASP A 176 -2.81 6.86 -11.94
N PRO A 177 -2.60 6.90 -10.61
CA PRO A 177 -3.50 6.27 -9.64
C PRO A 177 -4.81 7.05 -9.49
N GLY A 178 -5.84 6.40 -8.93
CA GLY A 178 -7.10 7.05 -8.64
C GLY A 178 -8.17 6.90 -9.72
N PRO A 179 -9.34 7.54 -9.51
CA PRO A 179 -10.47 7.46 -10.44
C PRO A 179 -10.14 7.93 -11.86
N VAL A 180 -9.17 8.84 -12.00
CA VAL A 180 -8.66 9.34 -13.29
C VAL A 180 -8.07 8.23 -14.15
N GLY A 181 -7.58 7.14 -13.53
CA GLY A 181 -7.06 5.97 -14.23
C GLY A 181 -8.15 5.01 -14.75
N ASN A 182 -9.42 5.17 -14.36
CA ASN A 182 -10.53 4.34 -14.84
C ASN A 182 -10.96 4.77 -16.24
N LEU A 183 -10.09 4.53 -17.22
CA LEU A 183 -10.29 4.97 -18.60
C LEU A 183 -11.43 4.19 -19.25
N ASP A 184 -12.45 4.91 -19.73
CA ASP A 184 -13.59 4.31 -20.44
C ASP A 184 -13.54 4.67 -21.94
N PRO A 185 -13.41 3.68 -22.85
CA PRO A 185 -13.40 3.94 -24.29
C PRO A 185 -14.71 4.52 -24.82
N ALA A 186 -15.83 4.38 -24.11
CA ALA A 186 -17.14 4.88 -24.51
C ALA A 186 -17.30 6.39 -24.26
N VAL A 187 -16.44 7.01 -23.44
CA VAL A 187 -16.51 8.45 -23.16
C VAL A 187 -16.14 9.24 -24.40
N THR A 188 -17.06 10.10 -24.83
CA THR A 188 -16.89 11.01 -25.98
C THR A 188 -16.74 12.46 -25.52
N ASP A 189 -15.84 13.21 -26.17
CA ASP A 189 -15.79 14.67 -26.03
C ASP A 189 -16.88 15.37 -26.87
N ALA A 190 -16.97 16.70 -26.75
CA ALA A 190 -17.94 17.50 -27.51
C ALA A 190 -17.74 17.48 -29.04
N ALA A 191 -16.56 17.06 -29.51
CA ALA A 191 -16.23 16.90 -30.92
C ALA A 191 -16.42 15.46 -31.42
N GLY A 192 -16.94 14.56 -30.58
CA GLY A 192 -17.11 13.13 -30.90
C GLY A 192 -15.81 12.32 -30.86
N GLY A 193 -14.72 12.89 -30.34
CA GLY A 193 -13.47 12.19 -30.07
C GLY A 193 -13.59 11.31 -28.83
N HIS A 194 -12.73 10.30 -28.71
CA HIS A 194 -12.68 9.39 -27.56
C HIS A 194 -11.40 9.62 -26.74
N PRO A 195 -11.34 10.66 -25.88
CA PRO A 195 -10.10 11.06 -25.21
C PRO A 195 -9.54 10.01 -24.24
N GLN A 196 -10.39 9.14 -23.70
CA GLN A 196 -10.00 8.07 -22.77
C GLN A 196 -9.74 6.73 -23.46
N ARG A 197 -9.95 6.63 -24.78
CA ARG A 197 -9.67 5.39 -25.51
C ARG A 197 -8.17 5.22 -25.71
N ILE A 198 -7.64 4.08 -25.28
CA ILE A 198 -6.25 3.70 -25.51
C ILE A 198 -6.12 3.26 -26.97
N ASP A 199 -5.41 4.05 -27.78
CA ASP A 199 -5.30 3.82 -29.22
C ASP A 199 -3.89 4.00 -29.79
N ARG A 200 -2.91 4.41 -28.98
CA ARG A 200 -1.57 4.81 -29.43
C ARG A 200 -0.48 4.34 -28.49
N TRP A 201 0.74 4.34 -29.02
CA TRP A 201 1.96 4.01 -28.29
C TRP A 201 2.77 5.26 -27.98
N GLU A 202 3.44 5.25 -26.83
CA GLU A 202 4.33 6.34 -26.42
C GLU A 202 5.73 6.14 -27.04
N ILE A 203 5.99 6.75 -28.20
CA ILE A 203 7.25 6.56 -28.97
C ILE A 203 8.51 6.93 -28.17
N ALA A 204 8.39 7.78 -27.14
CA ALA A 204 9.49 8.13 -26.25
C ALA A 204 9.95 6.95 -25.36
N ASP A 205 9.20 5.84 -25.31
CA ASP A 205 9.58 4.63 -24.57
C ASP A 205 10.61 3.80 -25.37
N GLU A 206 11.84 3.73 -24.87
CA GLU A 206 12.94 2.97 -25.47
C GLU A 206 12.61 1.47 -25.64
N LYS A 207 11.70 0.93 -24.82
CA LYS A 207 11.24 -0.46 -24.92
C LYS A 207 10.55 -0.77 -26.25
N LEU A 208 10.04 0.26 -26.93
CA LEU A 208 9.33 0.13 -28.20
C LEU A 208 10.24 0.18 -29.43
N ALA A 209 11.56 0.32 -29.26
CA ALA A 209 12.50 0.41 -30.38
C ALA A 209 12.37 -0.75 -31.39
N ALA A 210 12.17 -1.99 -30.91
CA ALA A 210 11.96 -3.16 -31.77
C ALA A 210 10.65 -3.10 -32.55
N MET A 211 9.59 -2.55 -31.95
CA MET A 211 8.30 -2.34 -32.61
C MET A 211 8.41 -1.25 -33.67
N ILE A 212 9.07 -0.13 -33.37
CA ILE A 212 9.28 0.97 -34.30
C ILE A 212 10.11 0.51 -35.51
N ALA A 213 11.14 -0.30 -35.29
CA ALA A 213 11.91 -0.92 -36.37
C ALA A 213 11.04 -1.84 -37.24
N ALA A 214 10.15 -2.63 -36.62
CA ALA A 214 9.20 -3.49 -37.33
C ALA A 214 8.15 -2.68 -38.11
N ASP A 215 7.68 -1.54 -37.59
CA ASP A 215 6.79 -0.61 -38.28
C ASP A 215 7.44 -0.11 -39.57
N VAL A 216 8.68 0.40 -39.48
CA VAL A 216 9.44 0.91 -40.64
C VAL A 216 9.68 -0.20 -41.67
N ALA A 217 10.05 -1.40 -41.22
CA ALA A 217 10.25 -2.55 -42.11
C ALA A 217 8.94 -3.02 -42.80
N ALA A 218 7.78 -2.79 -42.18
CA ALA A 218 6.46 -3.03 -42.78
C ALA A 218 5.96 -1.88 -43.68
N GLY A 219 6.77 -0.83 -43.86
CA GLY A 219 6.47 0.34 -44.69
C GLY A 219 5.59 1.40 -44.00
N PHE A 220 5.49 1.37 -42.68
CA PHE A 220 4.86 2.45 -41.91
C PHE A 220 5.87 3.55 -41.56
N LEU A 221 5.39 4.76 -41.27
CA LEU A 221 6.23 5.82 -40.73
C LEU A 221 6.67 5.45 -39.30
N ALA A 222 7.87 5.86 -38.88
CA ALA A 222 8.37 5.61 -37.51
C ALA A 222 7.45 6.20 -36.42
N THR A 223 6.65 7.22 -36.76
CA THR A 223 5.67 7.85 -35.88
C THR A 223 4.25 7.27 -36.01
N ALA A 224 4.01 6.32 -36.92
CA ALA A 224 2.66 5.80 -37.19
C ALA A 224 2.01 5.20 -35.94
N SER A 225 2.79 4.57 -35.06
CA SER A 225 2.31 4.03 -33.78
C SER A 225 1.89 5.10 -32.76
N SER A 226 2.40 6.33 -32.84
CA SER A 226 1.98 7.46 -31.97
C SER A 226 0.57 7.97 -32.29
N ILE A 227 0.06 7.65 -33.47
CA ILE A 227 -1.29 8.02 -33.94
C ILE A 227 -2.19 6.79 -34.12
N GLY A 228 -1.78 5.62 -33.60
CA GLY A 228 -2.56 4.38 -33.67
C GLY A 228 -2.63 3.70 -35.03
N GLN A 229 -1.76 4.08 -35.97
CA GLN A 229 -1.73 3.58 -37.34
C GLN A 229 -0.53 2.67 -37.66
N GLY A 230 0.23 2.26 -36.65
CA GLY A 230 1.37 1.35 -36.81
C GLY A 230 1.00 -0.09 -37.13
N LEU A 231 2.02 -0.95 -37.16
CA LEU A 231 1.89 -2.39 -37.36
C LEU A 231 1.09 -3.03 -36.23
N VAL A 232 1.35 -2.65 -34.97
CA VAL A 232 0.61 -3.16 -33.80
C VAL A 232 -0.49 -2.15 -33.43
N ARG A 233 -1.74 -2.52 -33.71
CA ARG A 233 -2.92 -1.72 -33.37
C ARG A 233 -3.47 -2.10 -32.01
N VAL A 234 -3.90 -1.10 -31.26
CA VAL A 234 -4.51 -1.25 -29.94
C VAL A 234 -6.03 -1.13 -30.08
N GLN A 235 -6.74 -2.09 -29.51
CA GLN A 235 -8.19 -2.10 -29.43
C GLN A 235 -8.60 -2.15 -27.96
N HIS A 236 -9.12 -1.02 -27.47
CA HIS A 236 -9.64 -0.84 -26.12
C HIS A 236 -11.18 -0.85 -26.15
N THR A 237 -11.79 -1.92 -25.65
CA THR A 237 -13.25 -2.14 -25.71
C THR A 237 -13.94 -2.14 -24.36
N GLN A 238 -13.19 -2.36 -23.27
CA GLN A 238 -13.72 -2.41 -21.90
C GLN A 238 -13.03 -1.34 -21.06
N ALA A 239 -13.77 -0.71 -20.16
CA ALA A 239 -13.19 0.29 -19.25
C ALA A 239 -12.19 -0.34 -18.27
N LEU A 240 -11.15 0.42 -17.91
CA LEU A 240 -10.27 0.06 -16.81
C LEU A 240 -10.97 0.26 -15.47
N THR A 241 -10.70 -0.60 -14.50
CA THR A 241 -11.35 -0.58 -13.18
C THR A 241 -10.33 -0.75 -12.04
N GLY A 242 -10.74 -0.44 -10.81
CA GLY A 242 -9.88 -0.58 -9.63
C GLY A 242 -9.15 0.70 -9.21
N GLY A 243 -9.19 1.78 -10.01
CA GLY A 243 -8.64 3.08 -9.62
C GLY A 243 -9.36 3.74 -8.43
N ASN A 244 -10.59 3.32 -8.13
CA ASN A 244 -11.34 3.79 -6.96
C ASN A 244 -10.89 3.11 -5.65
N ALA A 245 -10.18 1.99 -5.74
CA ALA A 245 -9.69 1.31 -4.56
C ALA A 245 -8.50 2.07 -3.97
N GLN A 246 -8.42 2.09 -2.65
CA GLN A 246 -7.31 2.70 -1.92
C GLN A 246 -6.36 1.62 -1.38
N PHE A 247 -5.21 2.05 -0.87
CA PHE A 247 -4.29 1.13 -0.19
C PHE A 247 -5.00 0.37 0.93
N ASP A 248 -4.64 -0.91 1.07
CA ASP A 248 -5.06 -1.71 2.21
C ASP A 248 -4.54 -1.13 3.53
N ASP A 249 -5.16 -1.53 4.63
CA ASP A 249 -4.84 -1.00 5.96
C ASP A 249 -3.40 -1.28 6.37
N ASP A 250 -2.83 -2.43 6.00
CA ASP A 250 -1.49 -2.82 6.43
C ASP A 250 -0.40 -2.01 5.73
N ARG A 251 -0.53 -1.83 4.42
CA ARG A 251 0.36 -1.00 3.61
C ARG A 251 0.23 0.46 3.99
N TYR A 252 -0.99 0.95 4.20
CA TYR A 252 -1.21 2.33 4.61
C TYR A 252 -0.70 2.60 6.03
N ARG A 253 -0.93 1.67 6.97
CA ARG A 253 -0.34 1.74 8.32
C ARG A 253 1.18 1.75 8.28
N ALA A 254 1.80 0.89 7.46
CA ALA A 254 3.25 0.90 7.30
C ALA A 254 3.77 2.26 6.80
N LEU A 255 3.04 2.90 5.88
CA LEU A 255 3.36 4.26 5.42
C LEU A 255 3.23 5.29 6.55
N LEU A 256 2.13 5.26 7.33
CA LEU A 256 1.91 6.20 8.43
C LEU A 256 2.93 6.02 9.57
N LEU A 257 3.31 4.77 9.89
CA LEU A 257 4.31 4.49 10.92
C LEU A 257 5.73 4.86 10.46
N ALA A 258 6.00 4.76 9.16
CA ALA A 258 7.24 5.24 8.55
C ALA A 258 7.25 6.76 8.33
N ALA A 259 6.11 7.44 8.49
CA ALA A 259 6.03 8.87 8.32
C ALA A 259 6.90 9.56 9.38
N PRO A 260 7.84 10.42 8.96
CA PRO A 260 8.77 11.07 9.88
C PRO A 260 8.00 12.02 10.81
N ARG A 261 8.39 12.08 12.09
CA ARG A 261 7.84 13.08 13.03
C ARG A 261 8.52 14.45 12.92
N SER A 262 9.57 14.53 12.10
CA SER A 262 10.38 15.72 11.85
C SER A 262 10.58 15.85 10.35
N LEU A 263 10.50 17.06 9.82
CA LEU A 263 10.45 17.27 8.38
C LEU A 263 11.68 16.72 7.64
N TRP A 264 12.85 16.61 8.29
CA TRP A 264 14.14 16.46 7.62
C TRP A 264 14.91 15.24 8.15
N THR A 265 14.51 14.03 7.73
CA THR A 265 15.23 12.76 7.98
C THR A 265 15.30 11.90 6.71
N ALA A 266 16.09 10.82 6.74
CA ALA A 266 16.13 9.83 5.65
C ALA A 266 14.74 9.23 5.39
N ASP A 267 14.02 8.91 6.46
CA ASP A 267 12.67 8.37 6.39
C ASP A 267 11.68 9.39 5.84
N ALA A 268 11.88 10.69 6.10
CA ALA A 268 11.06 11.74 5.52
C ALA A 268 11.15 11.80 4.00
N ILE A 269 12.39 11.84 3.50
CA ILE A 269 12.64 11.82 2.06
C ILE A 269 12.10 10.52 1.46
N ALA A 270 12.29 9.38 2.13
CA ALA A 270 11.77 8.10 1.67
C ALA A 270 10.23 8.10 1.59
N ALA A 271 9.53 8.57 2.63
CA ALA A 271 8.06 8.63 2.65
C ALA A 271 7.51 9.53 1.53
N THR A 272 8.08 10.72 1.33
CA THR A 272 7.66 11.63 0.26
C THR A 272 7.90 11.03 -1.13
N VAL A 273 9.05 10.39 -1.35
CA VAL A 273 9.36 9.77 -2.64
C VAL A 273 8.49 8.54 -2.90
N ALA A 274 8.11 7.79 -1.85
CA ALA A 274 7.22 6.64 -1.97
C ALA A 274 5.80 7.01 -2.46
N LEU A 275 5.38 8.27 -2.28
CA LEU A 275 4.10 8.79 -2.75
C LEU A 275 4.10 9.19 -4.23
N VAL A 276 5.27 9.30 -4.86
CA VAL A 276 5.38 9.72 -6.28
C VAL A 276 4.90 8.58 -7.19
N PRO A 277 3.93 8.84 -8.11
CA PRO A 277 3.47 7.85 -9.06
C PRO A 277 4.61 7.26 -9.90
N GLY A 278 4.70 5.94 -9.93
CA GLY A 278 5.77 5.22 -10.62
C GLY A 278 6.97 4.84 -9.75
N VAL A 279 7.00 5.25 -8.47
CA VAL A 279 7.94 4.71 -7.49
C VAL A 279 7.38 3.41 -6.90
N ARG A 280 8.16 2.33 -6.97
CA ARG A 280 7.82 1.05 -6.33
C ARG A 280 8.39 0.97 -4.92
N GLN A 281 9.65 1.37 -4.77
CA GLN A 281 10.38 1.35 -3.51
C GLN A 281 11.46 2.44 -3.56
N VAL A 282 11.82 2.96 -2.40
CA VAL A 282 12.88 3.94 -2.25
C VAL A 282 13.74 3.59 -1.03
N VAL A 283 15.04 3.85 -1.16
CA VAL A 283 16.00 3.79 -0.06
C VAL A 283 16.83 5.07 -0.09
N VAL A 284 16.94 5.73 1.05
CA VAL A 284 17.76 6.93 1.20
C VAL A 284 19.04 6.53 1.93
N ARG A 285 20.19 6.79 1.29
CA ARG A 285 21.51 6.50 1.86
C ARG A 285 22.23 7.81 2.17
N ASP A 286 22.42 8.07 3.45
CA ASP A 286 23.28 9.13 3.96
C ASP A 286 24.64 8.53 4.33
N GLY A 287 25.61 8.63 3.42
CA GLY A 287 26.93 8.04 3.61
C GLY A 287 27.84 8.80 4.58
N TRP A 288 27.53 10.07 4.87
CA TRP A 288 28.40 10.98 5.63
C TRP A 288 27.80 11.41 6.97
N GLY A 289 26.51 11.15 7.19
CA GLY A 289 25.83 11.42 8.46
C GLY A 289 25.57 12.91 8.65
N GLY A 290 24.36 13.35 8.29
CA GLY A 290 23.87 14.70 8.57
C GLY A 290 22.43 14.97 8.14
N LEU A 291 21.73 13.97 7.61
CA LEU A 291 20.30 14.04 7.36
C LEU A 291 19.47 13.71 8.61
N ASP A 292 19.99 12.89 9.53
CA ASP A 292 19.30 12.51 10.76
C ASP A 292 20.18 12.83 11.99
N LEU A 293 19.75 13.80 12.80
CA LEU A 293 20.41 14.16 14.06
C LEU A 293 20.06 13.19 15.20
N SER A 294 19.03 12.35 15.05
CA SER A 294 18.52 11.44 16.07
C SER A 294 19.24 10.09 16.09
N GLN A 295 19.75 9.64 14.93
CA GLN A 295 20.75 8.58 14.88
C GLN A 295 22.12 9.13 15.24
N SER A 296 22.35 9.27 16.54
CA SER A 296 23.70 9.31 17.09
C SER A 296 24.37 7.95 16.83
N ILE A 297 24.92 7.74 15.63
CA ILE A 297 25.87 6.65 15.32
C ILE A 297 27.18 6.76 16.13
N PHE A 298 27.26 7.71 17.06
CA PHE A 298 28.26 7.73 18.11
C PHE A 298 27.99 6.60 19.11
N GLY A 299 28.45 5.39 18.78
CA GLY A 299 28.73 4.38 19.79
C GLY A 299 29.63 4.97 20.89
N GLN A 300 29.39 4.55 22.14
CA GLN A 300 30.14 4.89 23.36
C GLN A 300 31.39 5.78 23.15
N PHE A 301 31.24 7.11 23.26
CA PHE A 301 32.39 8.01 23.31
C PHE A 301 32.90 8.14 24.75
N ALA A 302 34.18 7.80 24.94
CA ALA A 302 34.93 8.19 26.12
C ALA A 302 35.11 9.72 26.10
N PHE A 303 34.65 10.40 27.15
CA PHE A 303 34.52 11.85 27.27
C PHE A 303 35.82 12.69 27.17
N PHE A 304 36.97 12.09 26.85
CA PHE A 304 38.28 12.74 27.04
C PHE A 304 39.17 12.91 25.81
N GLU A 305 38.74 12.55 24.60
CA GLU A 305 39.54 12.80 23.40
C GLU A 305 38.83 13.69 22.36
N ARG A 306 39.35 14.93 22.28
CA ARG A 306 39.29 15.91 21.19
C ARG A 306 37.92 16.41 20.70
N LEU A 307 37.68 17.67 21.07
CA LEU A 307 36.80 18.68 20.48
C LEU A 307 36.17 18.34 19.11
N PHE A 308 34.84 18.36 19.10
CA PHE A 308 34.02 18.75 17.96
C PHE A 308 34.65 19.96 17.23
N ALA A 309 34.70 19.90 15.89
CA ALA A 309 35.09 20.98 14.98
C ALA A 309 36.59 21.18 14.70
N ALA A 310 37.28 20.14 14.21
CA ALA A 310 38.38 20.36 13.27
C ALA A 310 37.88 20.06 11.85
N ASP A 311 37.57 21.14 11.14
CA ASP A 311 37.25 21.27 9.71
C ASP A 311 36.00 20.53 9.20
N ARG A 312 34.83 20.97 9.69
CA ARG A 312 33.61 20.89 8.88
C ARG A 312 33.56 22.12 7.99
N ASP A 313 33.80 21.93 6.71
CA ASP A 313 33.70 23.00 5.71
C ASP A 313 32.23 23.47 5.62
N LEU A 314 31.91 24.60 6.26
CA LEU A 314 30.62 25.31 6.16
C LEU A 314 30.23 25.62 4.70
N SER A 315 31.18 25.48 3.76
CA SER A 315 31.01 25.67 2.32
C SER A 315 30.79 24.38 1.51
N SER A 316 30.84 23.19 2.10
CA SER A 316 30.62 21.95 1.33
C SER A 316 29.12 21.63 1.24
N PRO A 317 28.52 21.60 0.03
CA PRO A 317 27.14 21.17 -0.14
C PRO A 317 26.93 19.75 0.39
N PHE A 318 25.83 19.54 1.12
CA PHE A 318 25.51 18.23 1.70
C PHE A 318 24.88 17.33 0.64
N PHE A 319 25.44 16.14 0.39
CA PHE A 319 24.91 15.20 -0.60
C PHE A 319 24.31 13.97 0.06
N VAL A 320 23.14 13.56 -0.42
CA VAL A 320 22.47 12.31 -0.04
C VAL A 320 22.12 11.53 -1.29
N THR A 321 22.27 10.21 -1.27
CA THR A 321 21.87 9.37 -2.40
C THR A 321 20.47 8.82 -2.17
N VAL A 322 19.55 9.11 -3.08
CA VAL A 322 18.19 8.57 -3.08
C VAL A 322 18.09 7.51 -4.16
N LEU A 323 18.09 6.24 -3.74
CA LEU A 323 17.94 5.09 -4.62
C LEU A 323 16.45 4.82 -4.85
N VAL A 324 15.99 4.96 -6.09
CA VAL A 324 14.58 4.76 -6.45
C VAL A 324 14.46 3.53 -7.33
N ALA A 325 13.62 2.58 -6.91
CA ALA A 325 13.19 1.48 -7.74
C ALA A 325 11.93 1.90 -8.53
N PRO A 326 12.04 2.18 -9.84
CA PRO A 326 10.87 2.50 -10.65
C PRO A 326 9.95 1.29 -10.83
N THR A 327 8.66 1.54 -11.01
CA THR A 327 7.77 0.56 -11.62
C THR A 327 8.20 0.32 -13.07
N GLU A 328 7.91 -0.85 -13.63
CA GLU A 328 8.33 -1.17 -15.00
C GLU A 328 7.74 -0.23 -16.05
N ALA A 329 6.63 0.43 -15.72
CA ALA A 329 5.94 1.41 -16.55
C ALA A 329 6.55 2.81 -16.46
N ALA A 330 7.50 3.08 -15.56
CA ALA A 330 8.06 4.41 -15.38
C ALA A 330 9.26 4.65 -16.32
N VAL A 331 9.18 5.70 -17.14
CA VAL A 331 10.31 6.23 -17.90
C VAL A 331 11.14 7.06 -16.93
N TRP A 332 12.42 6.73 -16.85
CA TRP A 332 13.34 7.31 -15.88
C TRP A 332 13.73 8.73 -16.26
N ASP A 333 14.19 8.91 -17.51
CA ASP A 333 14.77 10.16 -18.01
C ASP A 333 13.75 11.08 -18.71
N GLY A 334 14.11 12.36 -18.86
CA GLY A 334 13.28 13.38 -19.49
C GLY A 334 12.62 14.36 -18.50
N ALA A 335 12.15 15.50 -19.00
CA ALA A 335 11.54 16.56 -18.18
C ALA A 335 10.24 16.13 -17.48
N ALA A 336 9.52 15.18 -18.08
CA ALA A 336 8.34 14.51 -17.50
C ALA A 336 8.66 13.08 -17.00
N GLY A 337 9.94 12.74 -16.87
CA GLY A 337 10.42 11.45 -16.38
C GLY A 337 10.30 11.32 -14.87
N LEU A 338 10.40 10.08 -14.37
CA LEU A 338 10.30 9.78 -12.94
C LEU A 338 11.37 10.51 -12.13
N ARG A 339 12.60 10.63 -12.67
CA ARG A 339 13.70 11.32 -11.98
C ARG A 339 13.34 12.77 -11.67
N ALA A 340 12.75 13.49 -12.62
CA ALA A 340 12.34 14.88 -12.46
C ALA A 340 11.21 15.01 -11.43
N ALA A 341 10.21 14.13 -11.49
CA ALA A 341 9.10 14.11 -10.52
C ALA A 341 9.60 13.85 -9.09
N VAL A 342 10.49 12.87 -8.92
CA VAL A 342 11.13 12.58 -7.63
C VAL A 342 11.97 13.76 -7.15
N GLN A 343 12.78 14.36 -8.01
CA GLN A 343 13.57 15.54 -7.65
C GLN A 343 12.69 16.71 -7.21
N GLN A 344 11.55 16.91 -7.86
CA GLN A 344 10.59 17.94 -7.46
C GLN A 344 9.99 17.62 -6.09
N ALA A 345 9.54 16.38 -5.86
CA ALA A 345 9.00 15.96 -4.57
C ALA A 345 10.02 16.13 -3.43
N ILE A 346 11.30 15.81 -3.68
CA ILE A 346 12.36 16.02 -2.68
C ILE A 346 12.64 17.52 -2.48
N ARG A 347 12.56 18.36 -3.53
CA ARG A 347 12.76 19.81 -3.42
C ARG A 347 11.78 20.47 -2.46
N ASP A 348 10.55 19.97 -2.41
CA ASP A 348 9.49 20.54 -1.56
C ASP A 348 9.73 20.27 -0.07
N VAL A 349 10.49 19.21 0.26
CA VAL A 349 10.74 18.79 1.66
C VAL A 349 12.17 19.09 2.11
N ARG A 350 13.13 19.17 1.18
CA ARG A 350 14.54 19.33 1.51
C ARG A 350 14.90 20.74 1.99
N PRO A 351 15.93 20.86 2.82
CA PRO A 351 16.58 22.15 3.10
C PRO A 351 17.26 22.70 1.86
N VAL A 352 17.33 24.02 1.74
CA VAL A 352 18.00 24.72 0.64
C VAL A 352 19.48 24.31 0.49
N GLY A 353 20.14 23.86 1.56
CA GLY A 353 21.55 23.44 1.58
C GLY A 353 21.84 21.95 1.31
N ILE A 354 20.82 21.10 1.12
CA ILE A 354 20.99 19.66 0.84
C ILE A 354 20.74 19.37 -0.64
N PHE A 355 21.65 18.65 -1.27
CA PHE A 355 21.65 18.30 -2.69
C PHE A 355 21.49 16.78 -2.85
N PRO A 356 20.26 16.28 -3.04
CA PRO A 356 20.01 14.87 -3.24
C PRO A 356 20.48 14.46 -4.65
N ASP A 357 21.24 13.38 -4.71
CA ASP A 357 21.52 12.67 -5.94
C ASP A 357 20.51 11.52 -6.09
N VAL A 358 19.62 11.67 -7.07
CA VAL A 358 18.56 10.69 -7.37
C VAL A 358 19.10 9.69 -8.39
N VAL A 359 19.24 8.44 -7.95
CA VAL A 359 19.85 7.35 -8.70
C VAL A 359 18.83 6.24 -8.91
N ARG A 360 18.81 5.66 -10.12
CA ARG A 360 17.97 4.51 -10.44
C ARG A 360 18.53 3.28 -9.77
N ALA A 361 17.71 2.56 -9.00
CA ALA A 361 18.10 1.28 -8.43
C ALA A 361 18.19 0.20 -9.54
N GLU A 362 19.26 -0.58 -9.52
CA GLU A 362 19.38 -1.78 -10.33
C GLU A 362 18.45 -2.86 -9.80
N GLN A 363 17.68 -3.48 -10.69
CA GLN A 363 16.75 -4.55 -10.32
C GLN A 363 17.48 -5.89 -10.36
N VAL A 364 17.64 -6.51 -9.19
CA VAL A 364 18.15 -7.87 -9.07
C VAL A 364 16.97 -8.83 -8.94
N PHE A 365 16.87 -9.77 -9.86
CA PHE A 365 15.87 -10.83 -9.82
C PHE A 365 16.46 -12.06 -9.15
N PHE A 366 15.70 -12.70 -8.26
CA PHE A 366 16.04 -13.98 -7.66
C PHE A 366 14.88 -14.96 -7.86
N THR A 367 15.20 -16.22 -8.12
CA THR A 367 14.22 -17.30 -8.24
C THR A 367 14.15 -18.02 -6.90
N VAL A 368 12.96 -18.06 -6.29
CA VAL A 368 12.71 -18.83 -5.07
C VAL A 368 12.05 -20.14 -5.45
N GLN A 369 12.65 -21.26 -5.04
CA GLN A 369 12.00 -22.56 -4.99
C GLN A 369 11.67 -22.86 -3.53
N ALA A 370 10.38 -23.05 -3.23
CA ALA A 370 9.92 -23.32 -1.87
C ALA A 370 8.96 -24.52 -1.87
N ASP A 371 9.20 -25.46 -0.95
CA ASP A 371 8.26 -26.55 -0.66
C ASP A 371 7.31 -26.10 0.45
N VAL A 372 6.04 -25.94 0.12
CA VAL A 372 5.01 -25.55 1.09
C VAL A 372 4.37 -26.81 1.66
N VAL A 373 4.64 -27.09 2.94
CA VAL A 373 4.00 -28.20 3.67
C VAL A 373 2.93 -27.61 4.58
N THR A 374 1.67 -27.96 4.34
CA THR A 374 0.54 -27.60 5.20
C THR A 374 0.05 -28.83 5.97
N SER A 375 -0.28 -28.65 7.26
CA SER A 375 -0.93 -29.68 8.06
C SER A 375 -2.45 -29.54 7.95
N GLY A 376 -3.15 -30.56 7.41
CA GLY A 376 -4.61 -30.71 7.56
C GLY A 376 -5.44 -30.73 6.26
N LEU A 377 -4.91 -30.29 5.12
CA LEU A 377 -5.57 -30.38 3.82
C LEU A 377 -4.59 -30.94 2.78
N PRO A 378 -4.86 -32.10 2.16
CA PRO A 378 -4.00 -32.61 1.09
C PRO A 378 -4.04 -31.64 -0.09
N LEU A 379 -2.88 -31.15 -0.51
CA LEU A 379 -2.74 -30.41 -1.77
C LEU A 379 -3.27 -31.29 -2.91
N PRO A 380 -3.93 -30.71 -3.94
CA PRO A 380 -4.43 -31.46 -5.07
C PRO A 380 -3.31 -32.32 -5.67
N SER A 381 -3.55 -33.64 -5.71
CA SER A 381 -2.61 -34.60 -6.27
C SER A 381 -2.64 -34.52 -7.80
N GLY A 382 -1.45 -34.53 -8.43
CA GLY A 382 -1.30 -34.46 -9.87
C GLY A 382 0.02 -33.81 -10.31
N SER A 383 0.21 -33.68 -11.63
CA SER A 383 1.39 -33.05 -12.22
C SER A 383 1.43 -31.54 -11.91
N VAL A 384 2.59 -30.92 -12.09
CA VAL A 384 2.74 -29.46 -11.91
C VAL A 384 1.70 -28.68 -12.72
N ALA A 385 1.36 -29.16 -13.91
CA ALA A 385 0.33 -28.55 -14.76
C ALA A 385 -1.08 -28.65 -14.17
N SER A 386 -1.45 -29.77 -13.54
CA SER A 386 -2.78 -29.93 -12.93
C SER A 386 -2.93 -29.17 -11.62
N ARG A 387 -1.84 -28.99 -10.86
CA ARG A 387 -1.82 -28.17 -9.65
C ARG A 387 -2.00 -26.67 -9.95
N ASN A 388 -1.41 -26.19 -11.05
CA ASN A 388 -1.52 -24.80 -11.50
C ASN A 388 -2.89 -24.44 -12.11
N LEU A 389 -3.72 -25.43 -12.42
CA LEU A 389 -5.06 -25.25 -13.00
C LEU A 389 -6.19 -25.42 -11.96
N SER A 390 -5.86 -25.77 -10.71
CA SER A 390 -6.88 -25.91 -9.66
C SER A 390 -7.35 -24.51 -9.22
N PRO A 391 -8.67 -24.24 -9.18
CA PRO A 391 -9.18 -22.97 -8.69
C PRO A 391 -8.85 -22.81 -7.20
N ALA A 392 -8.47 -21.60 -6.81
CA ALA A 392 -8.07 -21.23 -5.46
C ALA A 392 -9.18 -21.44 -4.42
#